data_AF-T1CUX8-F1
#
_entry.id   AF-T1CUX8-F1
#
_cell.length_a   1.000
_cell.length_b   1.000
_cell.length_c   1.000
_cell.angle_alpha   90.00
_cell.angle_beta   90.00
_cell.angle_gamma   90.00
#
_symmetry.space_group_name_H-M   'P 1'
#
loop_
_entity.id
_entity.type
_entity.pdbx_description
1 polymer ?
#
loop_
_entity_poly.entity_id
_entity_poly.type
_entity_poly.pdbx_seq_one_letter_code
_entity_poly.pdbx_strand_id
1 'polypeptide(L)'
;SAENQMDLAKIVKLVVLPRRGKWSAADMARESDPEFVSLRKKHAAVESAINALECHGLDRCLDHGIAGLKRYVALAVLARNVLRLGQIQHKQAQHRRRLPYRQAA
;
A
#
# COMPACT_ATOMS: atom_id res chain seq x y z
N SER A 1 -14.44 3.35 13.63
CA SER A 1 -15.26 3.62 14.83
C SER A 1 -14.38 4.32 15.86
N ALA A 2 -14.96 5.03 16.84
CA ALA A 2 -14.18 5.57 17.96
C ALA A 2 -13.46 4.45 18.73
N GLU A 3 -14.15 3.31 18.88
CA GLU A 3 -13.61 2.09 19.50
C GLU A 3 -12.35 1.58 18.77
N ASN A 4 -12.41 1.42 17.44
CA ASN A 4 -11.22 1.02 16.66
C ASN A 4 -10.04 1.99 16.83
N GLN A 5 -10.29 3.30 16.98
CA GLN A 5 -9.19 4.25 17.20
C GLN A 5 -8.55 4.03 18.56
N MET A 6 -9.36 3.79 19.59
CA MET A 6 -8.90 3.52 20.96
C MET A 6 -8.13 2.21 21.06
N ASP A 7 -8.62 1.15 20.41
CA ASP A 7 -7.94 -0.15 20.46
C ASP A 7 -6.66 -0.17 19.64
N LEU A 8 -6.66 0.45 18.46
CA LEU A 8 -5.44 0.57 17.66
C LEU A 8 -4.37 1.42 18.37
N ALA A 9 -4.77 2.45 19.12
CA ALA A 9 -3.82 3.28 19.87
C ALA A 9 -3.01 2.50 20.92
N LYS A 10 -3.50 1.33 21.35
CA LYS A 10 -2.78 0.43 22.26
C LYS A 10 -1.70 -0.40 21.55
N ILE A 11 -1.80 -0.55 20.22
CA ILE A 11 -1.01 -1.51 19.43
C ILE A 11 -0.03 -0.78 18.51
N VAL A 12 -0.43 0.38 17.96
CA VAL A 12 0.39 1.14 17.00
C VAL A 12 0.74 2.52 17.54
N LYS A 13 1.95 2.98 17.21
CA LYS A 13 2.48 4.28 17.65
C LYS A 13 1.65 5.46 17.15
N LEU A 14 1.11 5.37 15.93
CA LEU A 14 0.31 6.41 15.32
C LEU A 14 -0.88 5.80 14.59
N VAL A 15 -2.09 6.13 15.05
CA VAL A 15 -3.34 5.67 14.45
C VAL A 15 -3.78 6.63 13.35
N VAL A 16 -3.57 6.23 12.10
CA VAL A 16 -3.93 7.02 10.92
C VAL A 16 -5.32 6.67 10.41
N LEU A 17 -6.31 6.69 11.31
CA LEU A 17 -7.71 6.44 10.98
C LEU A 17 -8.49 7.76 11.05
N PRO A 18 -9.13 8.20 9.95
CA PRO A 18 -9.94 9.42 9.97
C PRO A 18 -11.18 9.22 10.83
N ARG A 19 -11.57 10.25 11.57
CA ARG A 19 -12.79 10.26 12.37
C ARG A 19 -13.98 10.35 11.43
N ARG A 20 -14.98 9.50 11.68
CA ARG A 20 -16.25 9.53 10.95
C ARG A 20 -17.15 10.61 11.57
N GLY A 21 -17.88 11.34 10.72
CA GLY A 21 -18.83 12.36 11.15
C GLY A 21 -18.20 13.74 11.35
N LYS A 22 -18.81 14.57 12.20
CA LYS A 22 -18.35 15.95 12.47
C LYS A 22 -17.01 15.94 13.23
N TRP A 23 -16.09 16.81 12.82
CA TRP A 23 -14.79 16.98 13.47
C TRP A 23 -14.88 17.95 14.64
N SER A 24 -14.21 17.62 15.73
CA SER A 24 -13.85 18.59 16.78
C SER A 24 -12.56 19.33 16.39
N ALA A 25 -12.26 20.43 17.09
CA ALA A 25 -11.00 21.16 16.88
C ALA A 25 -9.75 20.26 17.09
N ALA A 26 -9.82 19.34 18.06
CA ALA A 26 -8.76 18.38 18.32
C ALA A 26 -8.59 17.36 17.18
N ASP A 27 -9.69 16.90 16.57
CA ASP A 27 -9.63 16.01 15.41
C ASP A 27 -9.02 16.72 14.20
N MET A 28 -9.39 17.98 13.99
CA MET A 28 -8.86 18.78 12.89
C MET A 28 -7.35 19.00 13.05
N ALA A 29 -6.88 19.32 14.25
CA ALA A 29 -5.44 19.46 14.52
C ALA A 29 -4.69 18.14 14.26
N ARG A 30 -5.23 17.01 14.74
CA ARG A 30 -4.62 15.68 14.56
C ARG A 30 -4.58 15.25 13.09
N GLU A 31 -5.68 15.42 12.35
CA GLU A 31 -5.75 14.98 10.94
C GLU A 31 -5.03 15.94 9.97
N SER A 32 -4.77 17.17 10.39
CA SER A 32 -3.96 18.13 9.63
C SER A 32 -2.45 17.95 9.86
N ASP A 33 -2.05 17.11 10.81
CA ASP A 33 -0.65 16.83 11.09
C ASP A 33 0.05 16.30 9.81
N PRO A 34 1.24 16.82 9.45
CA PRO A 34 1.93 16.42 8.22
C PRO A 34 2.24 14.92 8.15
N GLU A 35 2.59 14.28 9.27
CA GLU A 35 2.87 12.85 9.34
C GLU A 35 1.58 12.04 9.12
N PHE A 36 0.48 12.47 9.75
CA PHE A 36 -0.84 11.87 9.55
C PHE A 36 -1.26 11.91 8.09
N VAL A 37 -1.16 13.07 7.44
CA VAL A 37 -1.53 13.25 6.02
C VAL A 37 -0.65 12.39 5.12
N SER A 38 0.66 12.36 5.37
CA SER A 38 1.61 11.57 4.60
C SER A 38 1.30 10.07 4.65
N LEU A 39 1.10 9.52 5.85
CA LEU A 39 0.77 8.12 6.05
C LEU A 39 -0.61 7.77 5.49
N ARG A 40 -1.60 8.67 5.63
CA ARG A 40 -2.94 8.49 5.06
C ARG A 40 -2.88 8.34 3.55
N LYS A 41 -2.07 9.16 2.87
CA LYS A 41 -1.87 9.06 1.41
C LYS A 41 -1.27 7.72 0.98
N LYS A 42 -0.43 7.09 1.82
CA LYS A 42 0.15 5.77 1.55
C LYS A 42 -0.89 4.65 1.61
N HIS A 43 -2.01 4.84 2.31
CA HIS A 43 -3.06 3.84 2.42
C HIS A 43 -3.58 3.40 1.05
N ALA A 44 -3.82 4.34 0.13
CA ALA A 44 -4.27 4.03 -1.23
C ALA A 44 -3.26 3.14 -1.99
N ALA A 45 -1.97 3.33 -1.75
CA ALA A 45 -0.93 2.49 -2.34
C ALA A 45 -0.93 1.07 -1.75
N VAL A 46 -1.23 0.92 -0.44
CA VAL A 46 -1.38 -0.38 0.22
C VAL A 46 -2.59 -1.13 -0.33
N GLU A 47 -3.75 -0.46 -0.43
CA GLU A 47 -4.97 -1.06 -1.01
C GLU A 47 -4.73 -1.49 -2.47
N SER A 48 -4.09 -0.64 -3.26
CA SER A 48 -3.71 -1.00 -4.62
C SER A 48 -2.72 -2.17 -4.66
N ALA A 49 -1.84 -2.29 -3.67
CA ALA A 49 -0.94 -3.42 -3.55
C ALA A 49 -1.71 -4.72 -3.27
N ILE A 50 -2.64 -4.71 -2.31
CA ILE A 50 -3.49 -5.84 -1.93
C ILE A 50 -4.36 -6.28 -3.12
N ASN A 51 -5.08 -5.35 -3.75
CA ASN A 51 -5.94 -5.65 -4.90
C ASN A 51 -5.15 -6.31 -6.05
N ALA A 52 -3.92 -5.88 -6.30
CA ALA A 52 -3.12 -6.53 -7.34
C ALA A 52 -2.60 -7.92 -6.93
N LEU A 53 -2.53 -8.28 -5.64
CA LEU A 53 -2.34 -9.69 -5.26
C LEU A 53 -3.58 -10.53 -5.64
N GLU A 54 -4.78 -9.99 -5.41
CA GLU A 54 -6.04 -10.65 -5.78
C GLU A 54 -6.14 -10.85 -7.31
N CYS A 55 -5.87 -9.81 -8.09
CA CYS A 55 -5.84 -9.90 -9.57
C CYS A 55 -4.82 -10.92 -10.11
N HIS A 56 -3.81 -11.30 -9.30
CA HIS A 56 -2.80 -12.28 -9.67
C HIS A 56 -3.04 -13.66 -9.04
N GLY A 57 -4.30 -13.96 -8.69
CA GLY A 57 -4.76 -15.31 -8.33
C GLY A 57 -4.81 -15.60 -6.83
N LEU A 58 -4.69 -14.57 -5.98
CA LEU A 58 -4.95 -14.72 -4.54
C LEU A 58 -6.45 -14.65 -4.20
N ASP A 59 -7.31 -14.30 -5.15
CA ASP A 59 -8.77 -14.27 -4.97
C ASP A 59 -9.38 -15.66 -4.72
N ARG A 60 -8.67 -16.73 -5.10
CA ARG A 60 -9.14 -18.11 -4.96
C ARG A 60 -8.04 -19.06 -4.52
N CYS A 61 -8.24 -19.69 -3.36
CA CYS A 61 -7.43 -20.82 -2.89
C CYS A 61 -8.22 -22.12 -3.08
N LEU A 62 -7.75 -23.00 -3.96
CA LEU A 62 -8.37 -24.31 -4.21
C LEU A 62 -8.00 -25.35 -3.14
N ASP A 63 -6.89 -25.12 -2.45
CA ASP A 63 -6.44 -25.97 -1.36
C ASP A 63 -7.22 -25.68 -0.08
N HIS A 64 -7.47 -26.72 0.71
CA HIS A 64 -8.04 -26.58 2.05
C HIS A 64 -6.96 -26.38 3.12
N GLY A 65 -7.30 -25.61 4.15
CA GLY A 65 -6.48 -25.41 5.33
C GLY A 65 -5.40 -24.32 5.20
N ILE A 66 -4.81 -23.95 6.34
CA ILE A 66 -3.88 -22.83 6.44
C ILE A 66 -2.59 -23.03 5.63
N ALA A 67 -2.14 -24.27 5.46
CA ALA A 67 -0.94 -24.59 4.68
C ALA A 67 -1.16 -24.30 3.18
N GLY A 68 -2.33 -24.68 2.64
CA GLY A 68 -2.72 -24.34 1.28
C GLY A 68 -2.78 -22.85 1.05
N LEU A 69 -3.49 -22.13 1.94
CA LEU A 69 -3.57 -20.67 1.89
C LEU A 69 -2.18 -20.01 1.88
N LYS A 70 -1.28 -20.43 2.78
CA LYS A 70 0.10 -19.89 2.84
C LYS A 70 0.86 -20.08 1.52
N ARG A 71 0.68 -21.21 0.82
CA ARG A 71 1.31 -21.43 -0.50
C ARG A 71 0.81 -20.45 -1.54
N TYR A 72 -0.51 -20.24 -1.62
CA TYR A 72 -1.13 -19.31 -2.57
C TYR A 72 -0.72 -17.86 -2.29
N VAL A 73 -0.73 -17.45 -1.02
CA VAL A 73 -0.25 -16.11 -0.60
C VAL A 73 1.21 -15.92 -1.01
N ALA A 74 2.08 -16.90 -0.74
CA ALA A 74 3.49 -16.82 -1.10
C ALA A 74 3.68 -16.69 -2.62
N LEU A 75 2.92 -17.44 -3.43
CA LEU A 75 2.98 -17.37 -4.88
C LEU A 75 2.49 -16.02 -5.42
N ALA A 76 1.39 -15.48 -4.88
CA ALA A 76 0.88 -14.17 -5.27
C ALA A 76 1.88 -13.04 -4.95
N VAL A 77 2.53 -13.10 -3.78
CA VAL A 77 3.57 -12.14 -3.39
C VAL A 77 4.78 -12.25 -4.33
N LEU A 78 5.24 -13.47 -4.64
CA LEU A 78 6.32 -13.70 -5.59
C LEU A 78 5.99 -13.10 -6.97
N ALA A 79 4.82 -13.42 -7.52
CA ALA A 79 4.38 -12.93 -8.82
C ALA A 79 4.33 -11.39 -8.86
N ARG A 80 3.79 -10.77 -7.80
CA ARG A 80 3.75 -9.31 -7.71
C ARG A 80 5.14 -8.68 -7.64
N ASN A 81 6.07 -9.29 -6.92
CA ASN A 81 7.45 -8.81 -6.83
C ASN A 81 8.15 -8.85 -8.20
N VAL A 82 7.98 -9.95 -8.95
CA VAL A 82 8.51 -10.06 -10.32
C VAL A 82 7.93 -8.98 -11.23
N LEU A 83 6.60 -8.78 -11.21
CA LEU A 83 5.96 -7.71 -11.98
C LEU A 83 6.51 -6.33 -11.60
N ARG A 84 6.71 -6.08 -10.30
CA ARG A 84 7.23 -4.81 -9.80
C ARG A 84 8.65 -4.54 -10.30
N LEU A 85 9.52 -5.55 -10.30
CA LEU A 85 10.87 -5.44 -10.86
C LEU A 85 10.82 -5.07 -12.35
N GLY A 86 9.96 -5.74 -13.12
CA GLY A 86 9.74 -5.41 -14.53
C GLY A 86 9.25 -3.97 -14.75
N GLN A 87 8.30 -3.49 -13.93
CA GLN A 87 7.82 -2.11 -13.98
C GLN A 87 8.92 -1.09 -13.67
N ILE A 88 9.77 -1.36 -12.69
CA ILE A 88 10.91 -0.50 -12.34
C ILE A 88 11.89 -0.44 -13.50
N GLN A 89 12.26 -1.58 -14.06
CA GLN A 89 13.18 -1.65 -15.19
C GLN A 89 12.63 -0.93 -16.43
N HIS A 90 11.34 -1.09 -16.72
CA HIS A 90 10.67 -0.41 -17.82
C HIS A 90 10.68 1.12 -17.63
N LYS A 91 10.35 1.60 -16.41
CA LYS A 91 10.40 3.04 -16.08
C LYS A 91 11.81 3.62 -16.23
N GLN A 92 12.84 2.90 -15.77
CA GLN A 92 14.23 3.32 -15.93
C GLN A 92 14.63 3.38 -17.42
N ALA A 93 14.22 2.39 -18.22
CA ALA A 93 14.45 2.40 -19.66
C ALA A 93 13.75 3.57 -20.36
N GLN A 94 12.50 3.86 -20.01
CA GLN A 94 11.77 5.03 -20.53
C GLN A 94 12.45 6.34 -20.14
N HIS A 95 12.90 6.48 -18.90
CA HIS A 95 13.64 7.67 -18.45
C HIS A 95 14.93 7.86 -19.25
N ARG A 96 15.71 6.78 -19.46
CA ARG A 96 16.90 6.80 -20.32
C ARG A 96 16.61 7.23 -21.76
N ARG A 97 15.48 6.78 -22.33
CA ARG A 97 15.06 7.16 -23.70
C ARG A 97 14.57 8.62 -23.81
N ARG A 98 14.04 9.19 -22.72
CA ARG A 98 13.52 10.56 -22.66
C ARG A 98 14.56 11.61 -22.31
N LEU A 99 15.70 11.21 -21.74
CA LEU A 99 16.83 12.12 -21.58
C LEU A 99 17.34 12.49 -22.99
N PRO A 100 17.26 13.76 -23.42
CA PRO A 100 17.96 14.17 -24.63
C PRO A 100 19.44 13.86 -24.41
N TYR A 101 20.07 13.29 -25.43
CA TYR A 101 21.51 13.05 -25.50
C TYR A 101 22.21 14.27 -24.88
N ARG A 102 22.73 14.14 -23.65
CA ARG A 102 23.40 15.23 -22.96
C ARG A 102 24.73 15.38 -23.70
N GLN A 103 24.67 16.23 -24.72
CA GLN A 103 25.76 16.88 -25.45
C GLN A 103 27.09 16.14 -25.29
N ALA A 104 27.40 15.25 -26.23
CA ALA A 104 28.78 14.96 -26.55
C ALA A 104 29.32 16.22 -27.26
N ALA A 105 29.85 17.14 -26.46
CA ALA A 105 30.81 18.15 -26.88
C ALA A 105 32.20 17.53 -26.91
#